data_AF-X1UIR8-F1
#
_entry.id   AF-X1UIR8-F1
#
_cell.length_a   1.000
_cell.length_b   1.000
_cell.length_c   1.000
_cell.angle_alpha   90.00
_cell.angle_beta   90.00
_cell.angle_gamma   90.00
#
_symmetry.space_group_name_H-M   'P 1'
#
loop_
_entity.id
_entity.type
_entity.pdbx_description
1 polymer ?
#
loop_
_entity_poly.entity_id
_entity_poly.type
_entity_poly.pdbx_seq_one_letter_code
_entity_poly.pdbx_strand_id
1 'polypeptide(L)'
;LPLEKEKPVDIKKEPETLADLFLNSKSFRSEELAEKNPVMDLSSKLQSQPISDIGSAIGLNEKFLFINELFNGNSEKFEETISYLDNAPNFNDAFNYLNEHFDWEMENPSVQKLLDLARRKLIINEDE
;
A
#
# COMPACT_ATOMS: atom_id res chain seq x y z
N LEU A 1 64.62 12.25 12.91
CA LEU A 1 63.20 12.16 13.32
C LEU A 1 62.98 10.79 13.96
N PRO A 2 62.22 10.68 15.06
CA PRO A 2 62.04 9.43 15.81
C PRO A 2 60.99 8.52 15.17
N LEU A 3 61.20 7.22 15.35
CA LEU A 3 60.30 6.12 15.00
C LEU A 3 59.06 6.14 15.90
N GLU A 4 57.87 6.36 15.33
CA GLU A 4 56.59 6.15 16.03
C GLU A 4 56.17 4.69 15.93
N LYS A 5 55.86 4.11 17.09
CA LYS A 5 55.53 2.70 17.31
C LYS A 5 54.09 2.43 16.87
N GLU A 6 53.90 1.36 16.11
CA GLU A 6 52.58 0.87 15.68
C GLU A 6 51.71 0.46 16.88
N LYS A 7 50.41 0.81 16.82
CA LYS A 7 49.38 0.35 17.76
C LYS A 7 48.71 -0.92 17.20
N PRO A 8 48.31 -1.88 18.05
CA PRO A 8 47.74 -3.16 17.61
C PRO A 8 46.33 -3.01 17.00
N VAL A 9 46.05 -3.92 16.05
CA VAL A 9 44.84 -4.11 15.23
C VAL A 9 43.77 -4.91 15.99
N ASP A 10 42.53 -4.84 15.47
CA ASP A 10 41.29 -5.61 15.77
C ASP A 10 40.34 -4.95 16.79
N ILE A 11 39.04 -4.78 16.52
CA ILE A 11 38.11 -5.70 15.85
C ILE A 11 37.18 -4.90 14.91
N LYS A 12 37.16 -5.23 13.62
CA LYS A 12 36.06 -4.81 12.72
C LYS A 12 34.81 -5.60 13.13
N LYS A 13 33.78 -4.93 13.64
CA LYS A 13 32.44 -5.51 13.66
C LYS A 13 31.99 -5.61 12.20
N GLU A 14 31.94 -6.83 11.69
CA GLU A 14 31.30 -7.15 10.42
C GLU A 14 29.86 -6.60 10.46
N PRO A 15 29.38 -5.92 9.40
CA PRO A 15 27.98 -5.58 9.33
C PRO A 15 27.21 -6.89 9.20
N GLU A 16 26.29 -7.14 10.15
CA GLU A 16 25.33 -8.23 10.07
C GLU A 16 24.75 -8.28 8.66
N THR A 17 24.94 -9.41 7.99
CA THR A 17 24.56 -9.50 6.59
C THR A 17 23.05 -9.65 6.49
N LEU A 18 22.47 -9.13 5.41
CA LEU A 18 21.04 -9.24 5.13
C LEU A 18 20.54 -10.70 5.13
N ALA A 19 21.44 -11.66 4.93
CA ALA A 19 21.15 -13.08 5.01
C ALA A 19 20.81 -13.53 6.45
N ASP A 20 21.45 -12.97 7.47
CA ASP A 20 21.26 -13.36 8.87
C ASP A 20 19.92 -12.83 9.43
N LEU A 21 19.49 -11.64 9.00
CA LEU A 21 18.16 -11.10 9.33
C LEU A 21 17.02 -11.88 8.66
N PHE A 22 17.28 -12.50 7.50
CA PHE A 22 16.28 -13.26 6.74
C PHE A 22 16.04 -14.68 7.30
N LEU A 23 17.01 -15.23 8.04
CA LEU A 23 16.87 -16.55 8.66
C LEU A 23 16.09 -16.46 9.98
N ASN A 24 16.18 -15.34 10.69
CA ASN A 24 15.45 -15.12 11.95
C ASN A 24 13.94 -14.88 11.77
N SER A 25 13.48 -14.54 10.56
CA SER A 25 12.04 -14.37 10.25
C SER A 25 11.32 -15.67 9.88
N LYS A 26 12.03 -16.82 9.82
CA LYS A 26 11.45 -18.13 9.50
C LYS A 26 11.03 -18.94 10.73
N SER A 27 10.40 -18.30 11.70
CA SER A 27 9.66 -19.03 12.74
C SER A 27 8.28 -18.42 12.95
N PHE A 28 7.39 -18.58 11.96
CA PHE A 28 5.96 -18.52 12.21
C PHE A 28 5.20 -19.29 11.13
N ARG A 29 5.22 -20.64 11.21
CA ARG A 29 4.30 -21.48 10.43
C ARG A 29 3.88 -22.72 11.21
N SER A 30 2.65 -22.72 11.72
CA SER A 30 1.66 -23.81 11.60
C SER A 30 0.35 -23.26 12.20
N GLU A 31 -0.64 -22.93 11.38
CA GLU A 31 -1.66 -23.85 10.85
C GLU A 31 -2.91 -23.82 11.72
N GLU A 32 -3.72 -22.77 11.55
CA GLU A 32 -5.18 -22.82 11.64
C GLU A 32 -5.70 -21.52 11.00
N LEU A 33 -6.92 -21.53 10.46
CA LEU A 33 -7.56 -20.44 9.71
C LEU A 33 -7.32 -20.45 8.19
N ALA A 34 -7.41 -21.65 7.61
CA ALA A 34 -8.10 -21.78 6.33
C ALA A 34 -9.59 -21.53 6.57
N GLU A 35 -10.03 -20.27 6.53
CA GLU A 35 -11.38 -19.84 6.10
C GLU A 35 -11.56 -18.32 6.28
N LYS A 36 -11.82 -17.63 5.16
CA LYS A 36 -12.26 -16.22 4.98
C LYS A 36 -11.14 -15.17 4.75
N ASN A 37 -10.91 -14.88 3.46
CA ASN A 37 -10.27 -13.67 2.88
C ASN A 37 -8.92 -13.20 3.47
N PRO A 38 -7.78 -13.68 2.95
CA PRO A 38 -6.44 -13.28 3.39
C PRO A 38 -5.78 -12.25 2.46
N VAL A 39 -6.46 -11.14 2.12
CA VAL A 39 -5.77 -9.98 1.47
C VAL A 39 -5.38 -8.92 2.52
N MET A 40 -5.51 -9.27 3.80
CA MET A 40 -5.47 -8.37 4.94
C MET A 40 -4.24 -8.62 5.82
N ASP A 41 -3.09 -8.93 5.23
CA ASP A 41 -1.88 -9.12 6.03
C ASP A 41 -1.36 -7.76 6.52
N LEU A 42 -1.25 -7.69 7.84
CA LEU A 42 -0.97 -6.57 8.72
C LEU A 42 0.24 -5.71 8.35
N SER A 43 1.08 -6.18 7.42
CA SER A 43 2.26 -5.47 6.91
C SER A 43 1.92 -4.20 6.12
N SER A 44 0.71 -4.11 5.53
CA SER A 44 0.28 -2.92 4.77
C SER A 44 -0.04 -1.70 5.66
N LYS A 45 -0.28 -1.90 6.97
CA LYS A 45 -0.57 -0.80 7.91
C LYS A 45 0.66 0.09 8.20
N LEU A 46 1.86 -0.32 7.80
CA LEU A 46 3.12 0.34 8.16
C LEU A 46 3.74 1.23 7.08
N GLN A 47 3.20 1.29 5.84
CA GLN A 47 3.98 1.87 4.72
C GLN A 47 3.32 2.99 3.90
N SER A 48 2.04 3.29 4.08
CA SER A 48 1.36 4.33 3.28
C SER A 48 0.96 5.52 4.13
N GLN A 49 1.37 6.72 3.71
CA GLN A 49 0.95 7.96 4.37
C GLN A 49 -0.56 8.15 4.16
N PRO A 50 -1.31 8.52 5.21
CA PRO A 50 -2.71 8.91 5.12
C PRO A 50 -2.88 10.03 4.11
N ILE A 51 -4.03 10.05 3.43
CA ILE A 51 -4.37 11.11 2.48
C ILE A 51 -5.73 11.71 2.87
N SER A 52 -5.83 13.03 2.76
CA SER A 52 -7.09 13.74 3.01
C SER A 52 -8.03 13.71 1.80
N ASP A 53 -7.47 13.60 0.60
CA ASP A 53 -8.19 13.73 -0.67
C ASP A 53 -7.57 12.78 -1.71
N ILE A 54 -8.39 11.87 -2.24
CA ILE A 54 -8.00 10.87 -3.24
C ILE A 54 -7.66 11.58 -4.54
N GLY A 55 -8.50 12.54 -4.98
CA GLY A 55 -8.26 13.30 -6.21
C GLY A 55 -6.89 14.00 -6.24
N SER A 56 -6.50 14.63 -5.13
CA SER A 56 -5.23 15.34 -4.98
C SER A 56 -4.03 14.40 -4.80
N ALA A 57 -4.27 13.18 -4.30
CA ALA A 57 -3.23 12.15 -4.17
C ALA A 57 -2.90 11.47 -5.51
N ILE A 58 -3.80 11.56 -6.51
CA ILE A 58 -3.60 10.98 -7.84
C ILE A 58 -2.70 11.88 -8.69
N GLY A 59 -1.53 11.38 -9.09
CA GLY A 59 -0.68 12.10 -10.03
C GLY A 59 -1.30 12.20 -11.43
N LEU A 60 -0.88 13.17 -12.23
CA LEU A 60 -1.39 13.39 -13.60
C LEU A 60 -1.32 12.11 -14.46
N ASN A 61 -0.22 11.36 -14.37
CA ASN A 61 -0.04 10.12 -15.12
C ASN A 61 -1.03 9.03 -14.69
N GLU A 62 -1.27 8.90 -13.38
CA GLU A 62 -2.23 7.93 -12.84
C GLU A 62 -3.66 8.31 -13.19
N LYS A 63 -3.98 9.60 -13.20
CA LYS A 63 -5.28 10.08 -13.67
C LYS A 63 -5.55 9.64 -15.11
N PHE A 64 -4.61 9.86 -16.02
CA PHE A 64 -4.75 9.40 -17.40
C PHE A 64 -4.85 7.88 -17.51
N LEU A 65 -4.08 7.14 -16.69
CA LEU A 65 -4.15 5.68 -16.63
C LEU A 65 -5.55 5.21 -16.20
N PHE A 66 -6.08 5.72 -15.09
CA PHE A 66 -7.41 5.35 -14.60
C PHE A 66 -8.50 5.69 -15.60
N ILE A 67 -8.51 6.90 -16.14
CA ILE A 67 -9.51 7.32 -17.12
C ILE A 67 -9.54 6.35 -18.31
N ASN A 68 -8.39 5.96 -18.83
CA ASN A 68 -8.30 5.07 -19.98
C ASN A 68 -8.66 3.61 -19.64
N GLU A 69 -8.13 3.07 -18.54
CA GLU A 69 -8.24 1.64 -18.22
C GLU A 69 -9.53 1.28 -17.48
N LEU A 70 -10.01 2.16 -16.61
CA LEU A 70 -11.17 1.89 -15.75
C LEU A 70 -12.43 2.57 -16.26
N PHE A 71 -12.31 3.76 -16.86
CA PHE A 71 -13.45 4.59 -17.26
C PHE A 71 -13.65 4.69 -18.77
N ASN A 72 -12.93 3.90 -19.58
CA ASN A 72 -13.05 3.87 -21.04
C ASN A 72 -12.94 5.25 -21.70
N GLY A 73 -12.05 6.11 -21.17
CA GLY A 73 -11.86 7.48 -21.65
C GLY A 73 -12.85 8.51 -21.09
N ASN A 74 -13.82 8.11 -20.28
CA ASN A 74 -14.80 9.02 -19.69
C ASN A 74 -14.23 9.73 -18.45
N SER A 75 -13.72 10.95 -18.65
CA SER A 75 -13.20 11.77 -17.56
C SER A 75 -14.26 12.23 -16.56
N GLU A 76 -15.50 12.47 -17.02
CA GLU A 76 -16.59 12.91 -16.14
C GLU A 76 -16.95 11.81 -15.13
N LYS A 77 -17.11 10.56 -15.60
CA LYS A 77 -17.36 9.41 -14.73
C LYS A 77 -16.22 9.17 -13.73
N PHE A 78 -14.97 9.42 -14.15
CA PHE A 78 -13.82 9.39 -13.24
C PHE A 78 -13.98 10.42 -12.11
N GLU A 79 -14.21 11.70 -12.43
CA GLU A 79 -14.36 12.75 -11.41
C GLU A 79 -15.52 12.47 -10.44
N GLU A 80 -16.67 12.03 -10.96
CA GLU A 80 -17.82 11.64 -10.15
C GLU A 80 -17.49 10.50 -9.18
N THR A 81 -16.78 9.48 -9.68
CA THR A 81 -16.38 8.32 -8.88
C THR A 81 -15.38 8.70 -7.81
N ILE A 82 -14.35 9.49 -8.14
CA ILE A 82 -13.37 9.96 -7.16
C ILE A 82 -14.05 10.81 -6.09
N SER A 83 -14.94 11.72 -6.49
CA SER A 83 -15.73 12.53 -5.56
C SER A 83 -16.59 11.67 -4.62
N TYR A 84 -17.22 10.61 -5.13
CA TYR A 84 -17.96 9.67 -4.29
C TYR A 84 -17.03 8.97 -3.29
N LEU A 85 -15.90 8.42 -3.75
CA LEU A 85 -14.94 7.73 -2.88
C LEU A 85 -14.37 8.67 -1.81
N ASP A 86 -14.16 9.93 -2.16
CA ASP A 86 -13.66 10.96 -1.24
C ASP A 86 -14.66 11.34 -0.15
N ASN A 87 -15.95 11.09 -0.36
CA ASN A 87 -17.02 11.38 0.61
C ASN A 87 -17.66 10.12 1.19
N ALA A 88 -17.12 8.94 0.86
CA ALA A 88 -17.61 7.68 1.41
C ALA A 88 -17.39 7.65 2.93
N PRO A 89 -18.35 7.10 3.71
CA PRO A 89 -18.26 7.10 5.17
C PRO A 89 -17.19 6.12 5.70
N ASN A 90 -16.94 5.02 4.99
CA ASN A 90 -15.91 4.03 5.33
C ASN A 90 -15.48 3.26 4.07
N PHE A 91 -14.42 2.47 4.20
CA PHE A 91 -13.87 1.72 3.08
C PHE A 91 -14.83 0.67 2.50
N ASN A 92 -15.68 0.05 3.32
CA ASN A 92 -16.62 -0.97 2.82
C ASN A 92 -17.67 -0.33 1.91
N ASP A 93 -18.17 0.85 2.24
CA ASP A 93 -19.14 1.57 1.41
C ASP A 93 -18.51 2.05 0.09
N ALA A 94 -17.25 2.48 0.13
CA ALA A 94 -16.47 2.79 -1.07
C ALA A 94 -16.27 1.54 -1.96
N PHE A 95 -15.89 0.41 -1.37
CA PHE A 95 -15.69 -0.85 -2.08
C PHE A 95 -16.99 -1.37 -2.71
N ASN A 96 -18.09 -1.37 -1.95
CA ASN A 96 -19.40 -1.81 -2.42
C ASN A 96 -19.88 -0.95 -3.59
N TYR A 97 -19.74 0.38 -3.49
CA TYR A 97 -20.07 1.28 -4.60
C TYR A 97 -19.33 0.91 -5.89
N LEU A 98 -18.02 0.68 -5.82
CA LEU A 98 -17.24 0.29 -6.99
C LEU A 98 -17.68 -1.06 -7.56
N ASN A 99 -17.92 -2.04 -6.70
CA ASN A 99 -18.35 -3.38 -7.12
C ASN A 99 -19.77 -3.41 -7.72
N GLU A 100 -20.65 -2.49 -7.30
CA GLU A 100 -22.02 -2.39 -7.82
C GLU A 100 -22.13 -1.55 -9.11
N HIS A 101 -21.29 -0.53 -9.25
CA HIS A 101 -21.36 0.41 -10.38
C HIS A 101 -20.44 0.06 -11.54
N PHE A 102 -19.48 -0.86 -11.32
CA PHE A 102 -18.49 -1.25 -12.31
C PHE A 102 -18.26 -2.76 -12.30
N ASP A 103 -18.27 -3.35 -13.49
CA ASP A 103 -17.91 -4.75 -13.72
C ASP A 103 -16.38 -4.94 -13.83
N TRP A 104 -15.61 -4.23 -12.99
CA TRP A 104 -14.15 -4.30 -13.03
C TRP A 104 -13.63 -5.59 -12.41
N GLU A 105 -12.56 -6.14 -12.97
CA GLU A 105 -11.84 -7.24 -12.37
C GLU A 105 -11.08 -6.74 -11.13
N MET A 106 -11.42 -7.25 -9.95
CA MET A 106 -10.77 -6.81 -8.71
C MET A 106 -9.27 -7.10 -8.69
N GLU A 107 -8.78 -8.10 -9.43
CA GLU A 107 -7.35 -8.39 -9.57
C GLU A 107 -6.62 -7.42 -10.50
N ASN A 108 -7.34 -6.57 -11.23
CA ASN A 108 -6.74 -5.59 -12.13
C ASN A 108 -5.84 -4.62 -11.33
N PRO A 109 -4.59 -4.38 -11.77
CA PRO A 109 -3.65 -3.52 -11.06
C PRO A 109 -4.15 -2.09 -10.84
N SER A 110 -4.91 -1.54 -11.79
CA SER A 110 -5.45 -0.18 -11.69
C SER A 110 -6.62 -0.11 -10.71
N VAL A 111 -7.44 -1.15 -10.62
CA VAL A 111 -8.47 -1.28 -9.58
C VAL A 111 -7.83 -1.38 -8.20
N GLN A 112 -6.81 -2.23 -8.05
CA GLN A 112 -6.08 -2.38 -6.79
C GLN A 112 -5.44 -1.07 -6.32
N LYS A 113 -4.88 -0.28 -7.23
CA LYS A 113 -4.33 1.04 -6.90
C LYS A 113 -5.42 2.01 -6.43
N LEU A 114 -6.57 2.04 -7.10
CA LEU A 114 -7.69 2.90 -6.70
C LEU A 114 -8.23 2.51 -5.31
N LEU A 115 -8.32 1.21 -5.04
CA LEU A 115 -8.70 0.68 -3.73
C LEU A 115 -7.65 1.01 -2.65
N ASP A 116 -6.36 0.98 -2.95
CA ASP A 116 -5.31 1.41 -2.02
C ASP A 116 -5.47 2.88 -1.63
N LEU A 117 -5.76 3.77 -2.59
CA LEU A 117 -6.04 5.18 -2.31
C LEU A 117 -7.27 5.34 -1.39
N ALA A 118 -8.37 4.66 -1.69
CA ALA A 118 -9.56 4.68 -0.85
C ALA A 118 -9.27 4.16 0.57
N ARG A 119 -8.46 3.10 0.69
CA ARG A 119 -8.03 2.55 1.98
C ARG A 119 -7.20 3.54 2.79
N ARG A 120 -6.23 4.20 2.14
CA ARG A 120 -5.36 5.21 2.78
C ARG A 120 -6.12 6.42 3.29
N LYS A 121 -7.23 6.76 2.64
CA LYS A 121 -8.14 7.80 3.11
C LYS A 121 -9.04 7.31 4.26
N LEU A 122 -9.67 6.15 4.12
CA LEU A 122 -10.81 5.79 4.96
C LEU A 122 -10.45 4.94 6.18
N ILE A 123 -9.41 4.09 6.11
CA ILE A 123 -9.10 3.15 7.20
C ILE A 123 -8.16 3.76 8.24
N ILE A 124 -7.34 4.75 7.89
CA ILE A 124 -6.42 5.36 8.85
C ILE A 124 -7.11 6.45 9.69
N ASN A 125 -8.25 6.96 9.24
CA ASN A 125 -9.00 8.01 9.94
C ASN A 125 -9.94 7.49 11.04
N GLU A 126 -10.08 6.17 11.23
CA GLU A 126 -10.97 5.59 12.25
C GLU A 126 -10.32 5.40 13.65
N ASP A 127 -9.03 5.73 13.81
CA ASP A 127 -8.30 5.57 15.08
C ASP A 127 -8.21 6.86 15.94
N GLU A 128 -9.02 7.91 15.68
CA GLU A 128 -9.14 9.13 16.53
C GLU A 128 -10.42 9.20 17.38
#